data_AF-A0A1S3GYV9-F1
#
_entry.id   AF-A0A1S3GYV9-F1
#
_cell.length_a   1.000
_cell.length_b   1.000
_cell.length_c   1.000
_cell.angle_alpha   90.00
_cell.angle_beta   90.00
_cell.angle_gamma   90.00
#
_symmetry.space_group_name_H-M   'P 1'
#
loop_
_entity.id
_entity.type
_entity.pdbx_description
1 polymer ?
#
loop_
_entity_poly.entity_id
_entity_poly.type
_entity_poly.pdbx_seq_one_letter_code
_entity_poly.pdbx_strand_id
1 'polypeptide(L)'
;MEWVKTAMLLMGCIHGIYGVAIMVDCPSFDRTAATLDKHWCKNDSTVTYTVARQNCEDICSVLAVPTLHTEISFHELINGIQRWIGIENNGSAWSGMDSGYNRWPGGVEPASNGQCQAATFTFRHGSPVTFSAHSCEDTFPYQCQQATAPCGASPNIAQATKVYSRCSSSCCFVGGQVNYTCQAGYQLTGFEGSITCNSDGNYSVDASVGTCVVLSCSNYTLNSNDHVTGNDTSGSYVYGTVIEFTCEDGYELVGGGGATTKLVRCSASGAGVDWDSTVPTCQAFSCSNYTLNSNNHVTGNDTSGSYVYGTVIEFTCEDGYELVGGGGATTKLVRCSASGARVDWDATVPTCQVPQPASTAVSNYPRNVFTCAIIILSNMLVYKQF
;
A
#
# COMPACT_ATOMS: atom_id res chain seq x y z
N MET A 1 14.65 -22.63 -70.66
CA MET A 1 13.85 -21.66 -69.88
C MET A 1 13.92 -20.23 -70.44
N GLU A 2 15.00 -19.83 -71.11
CA GLU A 2 15.09 -18.52 -71.82
C GLU A 2 14.09 -18.37 -72.98
N TRP A 3 13.85 -19.43 -73.77
CA TRP A 3 12.99 -19.37 -74.96
C TRP A 3 11.49 -19.13 -74.69
N VAL A 4 11.00 -19.43 -73.47
CA VAL A 4 9.59 -19.20 -73.10
C VAL A 4 9.34 -17.71 -72.76
N LYS A 5 10.35 -17.02 -72.23
CA LYS A 5 10.25 -15.60 -71.86
C LYS A 5 10.14 -14.69 -73.09
N THR A 6 10.82 -15.02 -74.18
CA THR A 6 10.79 -14.23 -75.42
C THR A 6 9.47 -14.38 -76.18
N ALA A 7 8.82 -15.54 -76.10
CA ALA A 7 7.53 -15.79 -76.76
C ALA A 7 6.36 -15.00 -76.13
N MET A 8 6.42 -14.73 -74.82
CA MET A 8 5.36 -14.00 -74.11
C MET A 8 5.41 -12.47 -74.34
N LEU A 9 6.57 -11.92 -74.68
CA LEU A 9 6.72 -10.49 -75.01
C LEU A 9 6.08 -10.08 -76.35
N LEU A 10 5.84 -11.05 -77.26
CA LEU A 10 5.27 -10.77 -78.58
C LEU A 10 3.73 -10.86 -78.64
N MET A 11 3.06 -11.38 -77.61
CA MET A 11 1.60 -11.57 -77.61
C MET A 11 0.78 -10.52 -76.82
N GLY A 12 1.40 -9.44 -76.33
CA GLY A 12 0.65 -8.34 -75.70
C GLY A 12 -0.10 -8.69 -74.41
N CYS A 13 0.12 -9.87 -73.83
CA CYS A 13 -0.43 -10.22 -72.52
C CYS A 13 0.50 -9.75 -71.41
N ILE A 14 0.41 -8.48 -71.03
CA ILE A 14 0.97 -8.00 -69.76
C ILE A 14 -0.04 -8.35 -68.66
N HIS A 15 -0.18 -9.63 -68.33
CA HIS A 15 -0.63 -9.98 -66.99
C HIS A 15 0.61 -9.90 -66.11
N GLY A 16 0.69 -8.85 -65.28
CA GLY A 16 1.71 -8.74 -64.25
C GLY A 16 1.77 -10.06 -63.50
N ILE A 17 2.90 -10.74 -63.56
CA ILE A 17 3.19 -11.83 -62.64
C ILE A 17 3.42 -11.15 -61.30
N TYR A 18 2.34 -10.88 -60.58
CA TYR A 18 2.39 -10.52 -59.17
C TYR A 18 2.99 -11.73 -58.43
N GLY A 19 4.06 -11.49 -57.68
CA GLY A 19 4.74 -12.55 -56.93
C GLY A 19 3.78 -13.18 -55.92
N VAL A 20 3.95 -14.48 -55.67
CA VAL A 20 3.16 -15.19 -54.65
C VAL A 20 3.34 -14.48 -53.30
N ALA A 21 2.28 -13.89 -52.76
CA ALA A 21 2.29 -13.32 -51.43
C ALA A 21 2.61 -14.41 -50.39
N ILE A 22 3.74 -14.31 -49.70
CA ILE A 22 4.12 -15.27 -48.64
C ILE A 22 3.52 -14.79 -47.32
N MET A 23 2.41 -15.39 -46.91
CA MET A 23 1.83 -15.22 -45.58
C MET A 23 2.66 -15.95 -44.53
N VAL A 24 3.03 -15.24 -43.46
CA VAL A 24 3.72 -15.81 -42.30
C VAL A 24 2.75 -15.99 -41.13
N ASP A 25 3.10 -16.88 -40.20
CA ASP A 25 2.33 -17.04 -38.96
C ASP A 25 2.51 -15.79 -38.10
N CYS A 26 1.42 -15.27 -37.53
CA CYS A 26 1.41 -14.05 -36.71
C CYS A 26 2.46 -14.02 -35.58
N PRO A 27 2.77 -15.12 -34.87
CA PRO A 27 3.85 -15.14 -33.88
C PRO A 27 5.26 -14.88 -34.45
N SER A 28 5.46 -15.10 -35.75
CA SER A 28 6.74 -14.92 -36.46
C SER A 28 6.78 -13.64 -37.31
N PHE A 29 5.76 -12.79 -37.21
CA PHE A 29 5.60 -11.61 -38.04
C PHE A 29 6.58 -10.49 -37.64
N ASP A 30 7.61 -10.30 -38.46
CA ASP A 30 8.61 -9.24 -38.31
C ASP A 30 8.24 -8.00 -39.15
N ARG A 31 8.10 -6.86 -38.48
CA ARG A 31 7.74 -5.57 -39.07
C ARG A 31 8.93 -4.75 -39.57
N THR A 32 10.17 -5.18 -39.32
CA THR A 32 11.39 -4.48 -39.75
C THR A 32 11.73 -4.71 -41.23
N ALA A 33 11.08 -5.69 -41.88
CA ALA A 33 11.27 -5.94 -43.30
C ALA A 33 10.58 -4.85 -44.13
N ALA A 34 11.36 -3.87 -44.58
CA ALA A 34 11.01 -2.84 -45.55
C ALA A 34 10.72 -3.40 -46.96
N THR A 35 9.93 -4.48 -47.04
CA THR A 35 9.48 -5.11 -48.28
C THR A 35 7.96 -4.99 -48.33
N LEU A 36 7.45 -4.32 -49.38
CA LEU A 36 6.03 -4.06 -49.66
C LEU A 36 5.11 -5.30 -49.75
N ASP A 37 5.64 -6.51 -49.53
CA ASP A 37 4.94 -7.77 -49.82
C ASP A 37 4.45 -8.51 -48.56
N LYS A 38 4.72 -8.00 -47.35
CA LYS A 38 4.38 -8.67 -46.07
C LYS A 38 3.56 -7.79 -45.12
N HIS A 39 2.44 -7.26 -45.61
CA HIS A 39 1.51 -6.47 -44.78
C HIS A 39 0.53 -7.31 -43.94
N TRP A 40 0.67 -8.64 -43.92
CA TRP A 40 -0.35 -9.55 -43.38
C TRP A 40 0.26 -10.76 -42.68
N CYS A 41 -0.43 -11.27 -41.66
CA CYS A 41 -0.14 -12.55 -41.04
C CYS A 41 -1.42 -13.29 -40.68
N LYS A 42 -1.35 -14.62 -40.54
CA LYS A 42 -2.48 -15.43 -40.08
C LYS A 42 -2.17 -16.21 -38.80
N ASN A 43 -3.23 -16.59 -38.11
CA ASN A 43 -3.19 -17.64 -37.08
C ASN A 43 -4.34 -18.60 -37.33
N ASP A 44 -4.03 -19.89 -37.43
CA ASP A 44 -4.99 -20.96 -37.70
C ASP A 44 -5.68 -21.48 -36.43
N SER A 45 -5.29 -20.99 -35.25
CA SER A 45 -5.94 -21.27 -33.97
C SER A 45 -7.27 -20.52 -33.86
N THR A 46 -8.31 -21.22 -33.43
CA THR A 46 -9.65 -20.64 -33.25
C THR A 46 -9.77 -19.92 -31.91
N VAL A 47 -10.17 -18.66 -31.91
CA VAL A 47 -10.39 -17.85 -30.71
C VAL A 47 -11.63 -16.97 -30.87
N THR A 48 -12.14 -16.40 -29.78
CA THR A 48 -13.23 -15.41 -29.83
C THR A 48 -12.78 -14.13 -30.53
N TYR A 49 -13.73 -13.32 -30.99
CA TYR A 49 -13.41 -12.08 -31.71
C TYR A 49 -12.56 -11.12 -30.87
N THR A 50 -12.90 -10.95 -29.59
CA THR A 50 -12.18 -10.06 -28.66
C THR A 50 -10.73 -10.51 -28.45
N VAL A 51 -10.50 -11.82 -28.34
CA VAL A 51 -9.16 -12.40 -28.23
C VAL A 51 -8.40 -12.27 -29.55
N ALA A 52 -9.03 -12.51 -30.70
CA ALA A 52 -8.41 -12.31 -32.01
C ALA A 52 -7.95 -10.86 -32.21
N ARG A 53 -8.79 -9.90 -31.86
CA ARG A 53 -8.48 -8.47 -31.91
C ARG A 53 -7.26 -8.15 -31.03
N GLN A 54 -7.29 -8.56 -29.77
CA GLN A 54 -6.17 -8.33 -28.85
C GLN A 54 -4.86 -8.94 -29.37
N ASN A 55 -4.90 -10.17 -29.86
CA ASN A 55 -3.71 -10.84 -30.40
C ASN A 55 -3.10 -10.08 -31.59
N CYS A 56 -3.92 -9.52 -32.49
CA CYS A 56 -3.44 -8.67 -33.57
C CYS A 56 -2.82 -7.37 -33.03
N GLU A 57 -3.45 -6.73 -32.04
CA GLU A 57 -2.96 -5.49 -31.43
C GLU A 57 -1.64 -5.69 -30.67
N ASP A 58 -1.43 -6.85 -30.07
CA ASP A 58 -0.19 -7.21 -29.36
C ASP A 58 1.00 -7.32 -30.32
N ILE A 59 0.78 -7.84 -31.54
CA ILE A 59 1.77 -7.78 -32.64
C ILE A 59 1.63 -6.52 -33.49
N CYS A 60 0.96 -5.50 -32.92
CA CYS A 60 0.66 -4.19 -33.47
C CYS A 60 0.35 -4.14 -34.96
N SER A 61 -0.60 -5.01 -35.23
CA SER A 61 -1.42 -5.11 -36.41
C SER A 61 -2.87 -4.88 -35.95
N VAL A 62 -3.79 -4.74 -36.89
CA VAL A 62 -5.22 -4.75 -36.58
C VAL A 62 -5.86 -5.96 -37.24
N LEU A 63 -7.04 -6.37 -36.79
CA LEU A 63 -7.80 -7.36 -37.56
C LEU A 63 -7.97 -6.85 -38.99
N ALA A 64 -7.76 -7.74 -39.94
CA ALA A 64 -7.72 -7.41 -41.34
C ALA A 64 -9.07 -6.82 -41.81
N VAL A 65 -9.05 -5.69 -42.50
CA VAL A 65 -10.27 -4.99 -42.98
C VAL A 65 -10.28 -4.98 -44.50
N PRO A 66 -11.38 -5.41 -45.15
CA PRO A 66 -11.50 -5.42 -46.60
C PRO A 66 -11.65 -4.00 -47.18
N THR A 67 -10.63 -3.54 -47.90
CA THR A 67 -10.63 -2.45 -48.89
C THR A 67 -10.33 -3.00 -50.29
N LEU A 68 -10.57 -2.22 -51.36
CA LEU A 68 -10.29 -2.58 -52.75
C LEU A 68 -8.86 -3.15 -52.96
N HIS A 69 -7.87 -2.61 -52.25
CA HIS A 69 -6.47 -3.06 -52.37
C HIS A 69 -6.22 -4.37 -51.62
N THR A 70 -6.84 -4.53 -50.44
CA THR A 70 -6.69 -5.71 -49.59
C THR A 70 -7.47 -6.91 -50.13
N GLU A 71 -8.62 -6.68 -50.80
CA GLU A 71 -9.47 -7.72 -51.38
C GLU A 71 -8.67 -8.56 -52.37
N ILE A 72 -7.80 -7.93 -53.18
CA ILE A 72 -6.88 -8.60 -54.10
C ILE A 72 -5.87 -9.48 -53.35
N SER A 73 -5.32 -9.01 -52.23
CA SER A 73 -4.38 -9.77 -51.40
C SER A 73 -5.04 -10.98 -50.74
N PHE A 74 -6.28 -10.84 -50.24
CA PHE A 74 -7.04 -11.96 -49.66
C PHE A 74 -7.36 -13.05 -50.69
N HIS A 75 -7.58 -12.68 -51.96
CA HIS A 75 -7.86 -13.65 -53.03
C HIS A 75 -6.69 -14.60 -53.27
N GLU A 76 -5.44 -14.22 -53.02
CA GLU A 76 -4.27 -15.07 -53.27
C GLU A 76 -4.03 -16.12 -52.18
N LEU A 77 -4.77 -16.07 -51.06
CA LEU A 77 -4.33 -16.69 -49.81
C LEU A 77 -5.26 -17.77 -49.21
N ILE A 78 -6.44 -18.10 -49.80
CA ILE A 78 -7.48 -18.81 -49.04
C ILE A 78 -8.15 -20.02 -49.73
N ASN A 79 -8.00 -21.19 -49.09
CA ASN A 79 -8.66 -22.48 -49.38
C ASN A 79 -10.09 -22.58 -48.80
N GLY A 80 -10.90 -21.51 -48.82
CA GLY A 80 -12.26 -21.53 -48.29
C GLY A 80 -12.40 -21.59 -46.75
N ILE A 81 -11.39 -21.15 -45.99
CA ILE A 81 -11.45 -21.10 -44.51
C ILE A 81 -12.02 -19.75 -44.05
N GLN A 82 -12.96 -19.80 -43.11
CA GLN A 82 -13.57 -18.64 -42.46
C GLN A 82 -12.63 -18.03 -41.41
N ARG A 83 -12.47 -16.71 -41.39
CA ARG A 83 -11.62 -16.00 -40.41
C ARG A 83 -12.27 -14.74 -39.86
N TRP A 84 -11.92 -14.37 -38.63
CA TRP A 84 -12.26 -13.06 -38.09
C TRP A 84 -11.61 -11.92 -38.87
N ILE A 85 -12.39 -10.86 -39.13
CA ILE A 85 -11.98 -9.62 -39.79
C ILE A 85 -12.37 -8.41 -38.92
N GLY A 86 -11.78 -7.23 -39.15
CA GLY A 86 -11.91 -6.07 -38.28
C GLY A 86 -13.22 -5.29 -38.41
N ILE A 87 -14.36 -5.98 -38.43
CA ILE A 87 -15.70 -5.39 -38.57
C ILE A 87 -16.59 -5.88 -37.42
N GLU A 88 -17.08 -4.96 -36.60
CA GLU A 88 -17.92 -5.23 -35.43
C GLU A 88 -19.15 -4.31 -35.39
N ASN A 89 -20.22 -4.75 -34.72
CA ASN A 89 -21.39 -3.93 -34.43
C ASN A 89 -21.65 -3.90 -32.93
N ASN A 90 -21.38 -2.75 -32.30
CA ASN A 90 -21.56 -2.56 -30.86
C ASN A 90 -23.00 -2.15 -30.48
N GLY A 91 -24.00 -2.46 -31.33
CA GLY A 91 -25.43 -2.28 -31.05
C GLY A 91 -26.06 -1.00 -31.60
N SER A 92 -25.31 -0.17 -32.34
CA SER A 92 -25.82 1.09 -32.91
C SER A 92 -25.40 1.32 -34.36
N ALA A 93 -24.19 0.90 -34.75
CA ALA A 93 -23.71 0.92 -36.13
C ALA A 93 -22.55 -0.08 -36.29
N TRP A 94 -22.34 -0.54 -37.53
CA TRP A 94 -21.14 -1.27 -37.90
C TRP A 94 -19.93 -0.33 -37.94
N SER A 95 -18.83 -0.73 -37.30
CA SER A 95 -17.57 0.00 -37.27
C SER A 95 -16.44 -0.83 -37.91
N GLY A 96 -15.39 -0.15 -38.38
CA GLY A 96 -14.23 -0.79 -39.01
C GLY A 96 -14.30 -0.95 -40.53
N MET A 97 -15.36 -0.47 -41.21
CA MET A 97 -15.40 -0.35 -42.68
C MET A 97 -14.93 1.04 -43.14
N ASP A 98 -14.13 1.09 -44.21
CA ASP A 98 -13.84 2.34 -44.92
C ASP A 98 -15.12 2.89 -45.59
N SER A 99 -15.33 4.21 -45.49
CA SER A 99 -16.48 4.87 -46.09
C SER A 99 -16.49 4.69 -47.61
N GLY A 100 -17.39 3.84 -48.12
CA GLY A 100 -17.57 3.59 -49.55
C GLY A 100 -17.34 2.15 -50.03
N TYR A 101 -16.99 1.22 -49.13
CA TYR A 101 -16.73 -0.19 -49.48
C TYR A 101 -17.60 -1.21 -48.73
N ASN A 102 -18.86 -0.86 -48.46
CA ASN A 102 -19.80 -1.71 -47.74
C ASN A 102 -20.39 -2.78 -48.69
N ARG A 103 -19.73 -3.93 -48.85
CA ARG A 103 -20.31 -5.07 -49.58
C ARG A 103 -20.95 -6.07 -48.63
N TRP A 104 -22.23 -5.84 -48.30
CA TRP A 104 -23.00 -6.86 -47.60
C TRP A 104 -23.34 -8.04 -48.53
N PRO A 105 -23.27 -9.30 -48.07
CA PRO A 105 -23.76 -10.44 -48.84
C PRO A 105 -25.21 -10.20 -49.24
N GLY A 106 -25.51 -10.19 -50.54
CA GLY A 106 -26.85 -9.91 -51.06
C GLY A 106 -27.32 -8.44 -50.94
N GLY A 107 -26.43 -7.52 -50.54
CA GLY A 107 -26.73 -6.09 -50.44
C GLY A 107 -27.58 -5.68 -49.22
N VAL A 108 -27.81 -6.59 -48.27
CA VAL A 108 -28.63 -6.33 -47.09
C VAL A 108 -27.76 -6.27 -45.83
N GLU A 109 -27.81 -5.14 -45.13
CA GLU A 109 -27.13 -4.94 -43.86
C GLU A 109 -27.68 -5.90 -42.78
N PRO A 110 -26.84 -6.70 -42.12
CA PRO A 110 -27.29 -7.58 -41.04
C PRO A 110 -27.76 -6.77 -39.82
N ALA A 111 -28.75 -7.31 -39.10
CA ALA A 111 -29.35 -6.63 -37.94
C ALA A 111 -28.31 -6.34 -36.84
N SER A 112 -28.32 -5.11 -36.31
CA SER A 112 -27.36 -4.58 -35.34
C SER A 112 -27.61 -5.06 -33.91
N ASN A 113 -27.28 -6.31 -33.60
CA ASN A 113 -27.48 -6.91 -32.27
C ASN A 113 -26.20 -7.56 -31.70
N GLY A 114 -25.12 -6.79 -31.49
CA GLY A 114 -23.90 -7.31 -30.84
C GLY A 114 -23.22 -8.43 -31.62
N GLN A 115 -23.13 -8.26 -32.95
CA GLN A 115 -22.56 -9.24 -33.86
C GLN A 115 -21.17 -8.82 -34.34
N CYS A 116 -20.29 -9.79 -34.55
CA CYS A 116 -18.96 -9.63 -35.11
C CYS A 116 -18.88 -10.33 -36.48
N GLN A 117 -18.05 -9.84 -37.40
CA GLN A 117 -18.00 -10.40 -38.75
C GLN A 117 -16.83 -11.34 -38.94
N ALA A 118 -17.13 -12.52 -39.47
CA ALA A 118 -16.13 -13.41 -40.06
C ALA A 118 -16.31 -13.46 -41.58
N ALA A 119 -15.21 -13.46 -42.32
CA ALA A 119 -15.21 -13.57 -43.77
C ALA A 119 -14.67 -14.93 -44.20
N THR A 120 -15.36 -15.54 -45.16
CA THR A 120 -14.86 -16.71 -45.88
C THR A 120 -14.45 -16.26 -47.27
N PHE A 121 -13.19 -16.45 -47.61
CA PHE A 121 -12.66 -16.12 -48.93
C PHE A 121 -12.49 -17.43 -49.69
N THR A 122 -13.06 -17.52 -50.89
CA THR A 122 -12.93 -18.71 -51.72
C THR A 122 -12.02 -18.40 -52.90
N PHE A 123 -10.93 -19.15 -53.06
CA PHE A 123 -10.10 -19.11 -54.27
C PHE A 123 -10.87 -19.73 -55.44
N ARG A 124 -11.72 -18.93 -56.07
CA ARG A 124 -12.17 -19.20 -57.44
C ARG A 124 -12.11 -17.90 -58.20
N HIS A 125 -11.34 -17.89 -59.30
CA HIS A 125 -11.34 -16.80 -60.28
C HIS A 125 -12.78 -16.32 -60.53
N GLY A 126 -13.14 -15.16 -59.97
CA GLY A 126 -14.44 -14.52 -60.16
C GLY A 126 -15.55 -14.82 -59.14
N SER A 127 -15.31 -15.54 -58.03
CA SER A 127 -16.29 -15.65 -56.94
C SER A 127 -16.12 -14.51 -55.92
N PRO A 128 -17.20 -13.80 -55.54
CA PRO A 128 -17.12 -12.71 -54.57
C PRO A 128 -16.77 -13.24 -53.17
N VAL A 129 -16.04 -12.43 -52.39
CA VAL A 129 -15.84 -12.66 -50.95
C VAL A 129 -17.19 -12.75 -50.25
N THR A 130 -17.38 -13.77 -49.41
CA THR A 130 -18.59 -13.93 -48.62
C THR A 130 -18.34 -13.53 -47.18
N PHE A 131 -19.03 -12.49 -46.73
CA PHE A 131 -19.06 -12.08 -45.33
C PHE A 131 -20.19 -12.78 -44.60
N SER A 132 -20.04 -12.94 -43.29
CA SER A 132 -21.08 -13.55 -42.45
C SER A 132 -21.01 -12.94 -41.06
N ALA A 133 -22.16 -12.51 -40.55
CA ALA A 133 -22.28 -12.05 -39.18
C ALA A 133 -22.40 -13.26 -38.25
N HIS A 134 -21.62 -13.26 -37.17
CA HIS A 134 -21.57 -14.30 -36.15
C HIS A 134 -21.65 -13.67 -34.76
N SER A 135 -21.88 -14.50 -33.75
CA SER A 135 -21.73 -14.06 -32.36
C SER A 135 -20.26 -13.73 -32.11
N CYS A 136 -19.97 -12.65 -31.38
CA CYS A 136 -18.58 -12.32 -31.01
C CYS A 136 -17.94 -13.39 -30.11
N GLU A 137 -18.76 -14.25 -29.49
CA GLU A 137 -18.35 -15.41 -28.68
C GLU A 137 -18.06 -16.67 -29.50
N ASP A 138 -18.40 -16.69 -30.81
CA ASP A 138 -18.01 -17.79 -31.69
C ASP A 138 -16.47 -17.84 -31.81
N THR A 139 -15.93 -18.98 -32.26
CA THR A 139 -14.48 -19.13 -32.39
C THR A 139 -14.09 -19.40 -33.83
N PHE A 140 -13.21 -18.55 -34.37
CA PHE A 140 -12.66 -18.70 -35.72
C PHE A 140 -11.16 -18.42 -35.70
N PRO A 141 -10.41 -18.94 -36.70
CA PRO A 141 -9.09 -18.44 -37.01
C PRO A 141 -9.12 -16.94 -37.32
N TYR A 142 -7.98 -16.27 -37.27
CA TYR A 142 -7.92 -14.83 -37.52
C TYR A 142 -6.76 -14.44 -38.42
N GLN A 143 -6.86 -13.23 -38.96
CA GLN A 143 -5.85 -12.62 -39.80
C GLN A 143 -5.63 -11.18 -39.36
N CYS A 144 -4.36 -10.80 -39.28
CA CYS A 144 -3.97 -9.44 -38.92
C CYS A 144 -3.37 -8.75 -40.14
N GLN A 145 -3.59 -7.45 -40.23
CA GLN A 145 -3.00 -6.56 -41.20
C GLN A 145 -2.14 -5.53 -40.49
N GLN A 146 -1.00 -5.19 -41.09
CA GLN A 146 -0.14 -4.13 -40.60
C GLN A 146 -0.92 -2.82 -40.56
N ALA A 147 -0.92 -2.16 -39.41
CA ALA A 147 -1.48 -0.83 -39.27
C ALA A 147 -0.48 0.22 -39.76
N THR A 148 -0.97 1.25 -40.45
CA THR A 148 -0.15 2.37 -40.92
C THR A 148 0.21 3.29 -39.76
N ALA A 149 1.51 3.49 -39.53
CA ALA A 149 2.12 4.45 -38.59
C ALA A 149 1.53 4.47 -37.16
N PRO A 150 1.58 3.36 -36.41
CA PRO A 150 1.18 3.40 -35.02
C PRO A 150 2.31 3.97 -34.15
N CYS A 151 1.96 4.68 -33.09
CA CYS A 151 2.91 5.04 -32.05
C CYS A 151 3.54 3.76 -31.47
N GLY A 152 4.83 3.83 -31.13
CA GLY A 152 5.54 2.71 -30.53
C GLY A 152 5.02 2.33 -29.14
N ALA A 153 5.81 1.58 -28.38
CA ALA A 153 5.45 1.27 -27.00
C ALA A 153 5.36 2.54 -26.15
N SER A 154 4.36 2.60 -25.29
CA SER A 154 4.23 3.71 -24.35
C SER A 154 5.29 3.61 -23.23
N PRO A 155 5.81 4.75 -22.73
CA PRO A 155 6.78 4.73 -21.64
C PRO A 155 6.31 3.93 -20.42
N ASN A 156 7.27 3.30 -19.72
CA ASN A 156 7.00 2.65 -18.45
C ASN A 156 7.33 3.61 -17.31
N ILE A 157 6.33 3.93 -16.50
CA ILE A 157 6.48 4.76 -15.30
C ILE A 157 6.46 3.83 -14.08
N ALA A 158 7.51 3.87 -13.27
CA ALA A 158 7.59 3.08 -12.04
C ALA A 158 6.44 3.46 -11.09
N GLN A 159 5.89 2.48 -10.38
CA GLN A 159 4.72 2.65 -9.50
C GLN A 159 3.44 3.11 -10.22
N ALA A 160 3.35 3.00 -11.55
CA ALA A 160 2.13 3.25 -12.32
C ALA A 160 1.56 1.99 -12.95
N THR A 161 0.24 1.92 -13.06
CA THR A 161 -0.48 0.97 -13.92
C THR A 161 -0.96 1.68 -15.19
N LYS A 162 -1.12 0.92 -16.27
CA LYS A 162 -1.55 1.41 -17.58
C LYS A 162 -2.89 0.79 -17.97
N VAL A 163 -3.83 1.63 -18.41
CA VAL A 163 -5.06 1.20 -19.05
C VAL A 163 -5.03 1.66 -20.50
N TYR A 164 -5.16 0.70 -21.41
CA TYR A 164 -5.07 0.91 -22.84
C TYR A 164 -6.45 1.02 -23.48
N SER A 165 -6.60 1.91 -24.45
CA SER A 165 -7.77 2.01 -25.32
C SER A 165 -7.30 2.16 -26.76
N ARG A 166 -7.65 1.21 -27.64
CA ARG A 166 -7.09 1.09 -29.00
C ARG A 166 -5.55 1.10 -28.99
N CYS A 167 -4.98 0.41 -28.01
CA CYS A 167 -3.56 0.28 -27.77
C CYS A 167 -3.28 -1.09 -27.12
N SER A 168 -2.05 -1.55 -27.23
CA SER A 168 -1.48 -2.65 -26.47
C SER A 168 -0.25 -2.19 -25.70
N SER A 169 0.37 -3.09 -24.93
CA SER A 169 1.62 -2.80 -24.21
C SER A 169 2.80 -2.45 -25.12
N SER A 170 2.73 -2.85 -26.38
CA SER A 170 3.81 -2.70 -27.34
C SER A 170 3.58 -1.58 -28.34
N CYS A 171 2.35 -1.05 -28.45
CA CYS A 171 1.99 -0.10 -29.51
C CYS A 171 0.62 0.55 -29.35
N CYS A 172 0.45 1.71 -29.97
CA CYS A 172 -0.80 2.46 -29.99
C CYS A 172 -1.17 2.91 -31.40
N PHE A 173 -2.44 2.74 -31.79
CA PHE A 173 -2.94 3.24 -33.08
C PHE A 173 -3.36 4.71 -32.98
N VAL A 174 -3.45 5.41 -34.12
CA VAL A 174 -3.88 6.82 -34.17
C VAL A 174 -5.24 6.99 -33.46
N GLY A 175 -5.33 7.95 -32.54
CA GLY A 175 -6.48 8.17 -31.66
C GLY A 175 -6.57 7.22 -30.46
N GLY A 176 -5.68 6.23 -30.35
CA GLY A 176 -5.55 5.36 -29.19
C GLY A 176 -4.97 6.10 -27.99
N GLN A 177 -5.38 5.69 -26.80
CA GLN A 177 -5.05 6.35 -25.53
C GLN A 177 -4.45 5.39 -24.51
N VAL A 178 -3.51 5.91 -23.74
CA VAL A 178 -2.94 5.24 -22.57
C VAL A 178 -3.17 6.12 -21.35
N ASN A 179 -3.91 5.59 -20.38
CA ASN A 179 -4.14 6.24 -19.10
C ASN A 179 -3.24 5.63 -18.03
N TYR A 180 -2.53 6.48 -17.31
CA TYR A 180 -1.60 6.14 -16.24
C TYR A 180 -2.22 6.45 -14.89
N THR A 181 -2.20 5.46 -14.01
CA THR A 181 -2.65 5.62 -12.63
C THR A 181 -1.53 5.19 -11.71
N CYS A 182 -1.04 6.10 -10.87
CA CYS A 182 -0.06 5.74 -9.84
C CYS A 182 -0.70 4.82 -8.78
N GLN A 183 0.12 3.97 -8.18
CA GLN A 183 -0.28 3.18 -7.02
C GLN A 183 -0.69 4.08 -5.85
N ALA A 184 -1.47 3.52 -4.92
CA ALA A 184 -1.91 4.24 -3.73
C ALA A 184 -0.69 4.80 -2.97
N GLY A 185 -0.81 6.04 -2.51
CA GLY A 185 0.29 6.75 -1.82
C GLY A 185 1.27 7.46 -2.74
N TYR A 186 1.05 7.43 -4.07
CA TYR A 186 1.86 8.15 -5.05
C TYR A 186 0.99 9.07 -5.90
N GLN A 187 1.58 10.18 -6.35
CA GLN A 187 0.95 11.13 -7.25
C GLN A 187 1.75 11.28 -8.54
N LEU A 188 1.06 11.31 -9.67
CA LEU A 188 1.70 11.51 -10.96
C LEU A 188 2.10 12.98 -11.13
N THR A 189 3.32 13.19 -11.62
CA THR A 189 3.88 14.50 -11.96
C THR A 189 4.50 14.45 -13.35
N GLY A 190 4.63 15.62 -14.00
CA GLY A 190 5.22 15.77 -15.33
C GLY A 190 4.19 15.89 -16.47
N PHE A 191 3.02 15.26 -16.35
CA PHE A 191 1.90 15.38 -17.29
C PHE A 191 0.57 14.96 -16.63
N GLU A 192 -0.56 15.08 -17.35
CA GLU A 192 -1.92 14.89 -16.82
C GLU A 192 -2.40 13.43 -16.75
N GLY A 193 -1.51 12.45 -16.92
CA GLY A 193 -1.85 11.02 -16.78
C GLY A 193 -2.51 10.36 -17.98
N SER A 194 -2.80 11.09 -19.06
CA SER A 194 -3.27 10.50 -20.31
C SER A 194 -2.41 10.93 -21.48
N ILE A 195 -2.10 9.99 -22.38
CA ILE A 195 -1.45 10.27 -23.68
C ILE A 195 -2.27 9.69 -24.81
N THR A 196 -2.32 10.40 -25.93
CA THR A 196 -3.02 9.98 -27.17
C THR A 196 -2.02 9.83 -28.30
N CYS A 197 -2.16 8.80 -29.14
CA CYS A 197 -1.36 8.66 -30.34
C CYS A 197 -1.90 9.55 -31.47
N ASN A 198 -1.06 10.42 -32.03
CA ASN A 198 -1.42 11.35 -33.10
C ASN A 198 -1.18 10.75 -34.49
N SER A 199 -1.69 11.40 -35.53
CA SER A 199 -1.57 10.94 -36.93
C SER A 199 -0.15 11.05 -37.51
N ASP A 200 0.76 11.73 -36.82
CA ASP A 200 2.19 11.83 -37.17
C ASP A 200 3.03 10.69 -36.57
N GLY A 201 2.41 9.75 -35.86
CA GLY A 201 3.09 8.62 -35.22
C GLY A 201 3.74 8.96 -33.87
N ASN A 202 3.48 10.15 -33.32
CA ASN A 202 3.97 10.57 -32.01
C ASN A 202 2.85 10.61 -30.95
N TYR A 203 3.22 10.47 -29.68
CA TYR A 203 2.28 10.70 -28.57
C TYR A 203 2.02 12.20 -28.36
N SER A 204 0.82 12.53 -27.88
CA SER A 204 0.35 13.90 -27.65
C SER A 204 1.21 14.70 -26.66
N VAL A 205 1.86 14.01 -25.73
CA VAL A 205 2.84 14.56 -24.79
C VAL A 205 3.95 13.53 -24.57
N ASP A 206 5.12 14.00 -24.18
CA ASP A 206 6.23 13.14 -23.78
C ASP A 206 5.99 12.59 -22.37
N ALA A 207 5.46 11.37 -22.27
CA ALA A 207 5.25 10.70 -20.98
C ALA A 207 6.54 10.21 -20.31
N SER A 208 7.71 10.28 -20.97
CA SER A 208 8.97 9.85 -20.35
C SER A 208 9.43 10.76 -19.21
N VAL A 209 8.92 11.99 -19.15
CA VAL A 209 9.12 12.92 -18.02
C VAL A 209 8.20 12.61 -16.83
N GLY A 210 7.25 11.70 -17.00
CA GLY A 210 6.26 11.33 -16.01
C GLY A 210 6.86 10.55 -14.84
N THR A 211 6.60 10.98 -13.60
CA THR A 211 7.07 10.28 -12.40
C THR A 211 5.96 10.18 -11.35
N CYS A 212 5.77 8.99 -10.80
CA CYS A 212 4.96 8.79 -9.60
C CYS A 212 5.79 9.13 -8.37
N VAL A 213 5.56 10.31 -7.78
CA VAL A 213 6.24 10.74 -6.56
C VAL A 213 5.47 10.27 -5.34
N VAL A 214 6.18 9.81 -4.32
CA VAL A 214 5.56 9.39 -3.06
C VAL A 214 4.96 10.62 -2.37
N LEU A 215 3.73 10.46 -1.87
CA LEU A 215 3.06 11.50 -1.10
C LEU A 215 3.52 11.49 0.35
N SER A 216 3.43 12.66 1.01
CA SER A 216 3.82 12.84 2.39
C SER A 216 2.64 13.22 3.27
N CYS A 217 2.56 12.61 4.45
CA CYS A 217 1.65 13.04 5.50
C CYS A 217 2.14 14.35 6.12
N SER A 218 1.22 15.04 6.79
CA SER A 218 1.52 16.27 7.51
C SER A 218 2.54 16.03 8.63
N ASN A 219 3.37 17.02 8.92
CA ASN A 219 4.21 16.97 10.10
C ASN A 219 3.33 17.03 11.35
N TYR A 220 3.65 16.21 12.34
CA TYR A 220 3.02 16.27 13.65
C TYR A 220 3.78 17.24 14.54
N THR A 221 3.06 17.82 15.51
CA THR A 221 3.62 18.70 16.54
C THR A 221 3.36 18.07 17.90
N LEU A 222 4.40 18.03 18.73
CA LEU A 222 4.28 17.62 20.12
C LEU A 222 4.28 18.86 21.01
N ASN A 223 3.30 18.96 21.88
CA ASN A 223 3.26 19.95 22.94
C ASN A 223 3.77 19.34 24.24
N SER A 224 4.30 20.16 25.15
CA SER A 224 4.75 19.69 26.47
C SER A 224 3.64 19.02 27.30
N ASN A 225 2.38 19.35 27.01
CA ASN A 225 1.22 18.78 27.71
C ASN A 225 0.84 17.37 27.21
N ASP A 226 1.41 16.92 26.09
CA ASP A 226 1.07 15.61 25.52
C ASP A 226 1.79 14.47 26.25
N HIS A 227 2.87 14.76 27.00
CA HIS A 227 3.70 13.80 27.72
C HIS A 227 4.08 12.58 26.88
N VAL A 228 4.43 12.84 25.62
CA VAL A 228 4.68 11.81 24.62
C VAL A 228 5.87 12.18 23.75
N THR A 229 6.64 11.18 23.36
CA THR A 229 7.77 11.28 22.45
C THR A 229 7.51 10.45 21.20
N GLY A 230 8.03 10.87 20.05
CA GLY A 230 8.00 10.09 18.81
C GLY A 230 9.40 9.58 18.47
N ASN A 231 9.50 8.35 17.98
CA ASN A 231 10.80 7.74 17.62
C ASN A 231 11.46 8.34 16.36
N ASP A 232 10.72 9.09 15.53
CA ASP A 232 11.22 9.77 14.33
C ASP A 232 10.72 11.21 14.26
N THR A 233 11.63 12.18 14.41
CA THR A 233 11.34 13.62 14.38
C THR A 233 11.88 14.31 13.12
N SER A 234 12.18 13.56 12.06
CA SER A 234 12.82 14.05 10.83
C SER A 234 11.99 15.08 10.05
N GLY A 235 10.67 15.09 10.23
CA GLY A 235 9.76 15.96 9.49
C GLY A 235 9.58 15.59 8.02
N SER A 236 9.94 14.37 7.63
CA SER A 236 9.79 13.84 6.27
C SER A 236 9.07 12.50 6.31
N TYR A 237 7.74 12.55 6.40
CA TYR A 237 6.89 11.37 6.61
C TYR A 237 6.17 10.98 5.33
N VAL A 238 6.84 10.18 4.50
CA VAL A 238 6.27 9.66 3.25
C VAL A 238 5.30 8.51 3.49
N TYR A 239 4.45 8.19 2.51
CA TYR A 239 3.56 7.02 2.54
C TYR A 239 4.27 5.75 3.02
N GLY A 240 3.66 5.06 3.99
CA GLY A 240 4.22 3.87 4.62
C GLY A 240 5.10 4.12 5.85
N THR A 241 5.45 5.39 6.15
CA THR A 241 6.16 5.76 7.38
C THR A 241 5.34 5.34 8.60
N VAL A 242 6.01 4.75 9.59
CA VAL A 242 5.40 4.35 10.88
C VAL A 242 6.16 5.03 12.00
N ILE A 243 5.43 5.74 12.84
CA ILE A 243 5.95 6.41 14.02
C ILE A 243 5.44 5.69 15.26
N GLU A 244 6.35 5.36 16.16
CA GLU A 244 6.02 4.87 17.49
C GLU A 244 6.04 6.06 18.45
N PHE A 245 4.84 6.37 18.96
CA PHE A 245 4.67 7.34 20.02
C PHE A 245 4.74 6.63 21.37
N THR A 246 5.54 7.15 22.29
CA THR A 246 5.78 6.60 23.63
C THR A 246 5.51 7.66 24.69
N CYS A 247 4.62 7.36 25.62
CA CYS A 247 4.37 8.19 26.79
C CYS A 247 5.63 8.29 27.65
N GLU A 248 5.85 9.46 28.23
CA GLU A 248 6.92 9.68 29.21
C GLU A 248 6.74 8.79 30.45
N ASP A 249 7.83 8.56 31.18
CA ASP A 249 7.79 7.76 32.41
C ASP A 249 6.79 8.35 33.41
N GLY A 250 5.92 7.48 33.95
CA GLY A 250 4.84 7.87 34.85
C GLY A 250 3.52 8.22 34.16
N TYR A 251 3.46 8.14 32.82
CA TYR A 251 2.26 8.39 32.02
C TYR A 251 1.83 7.17 31.21
N GLU A 252 0.54 7.11 30.88
CA GLU A 252 -0.10 6.10 30.05
C GLU A 252 -0.97 6.73 28.96
N LEU A 253 -1.29 5.97 27.92
CA LEU A 253 -2.21 6.39 26.88
C LEU A 253 -3.62 6.57 27.44
N VAL A 254 -4.25 7.70 27.14
CA VAL A 254 -5.66 7.93 27.48
C VAL A 254 -6.53 6.85 26.83
N GLY A 255 -7.25 6.07 27.65
CA GLY A 255 -8.08 4.94 27.19
C GLY A 255 -7.29 3.69 26.74
N GLY A 256 -5.97 3.67 26.92
CA GLY A 256 -5.09 2.56 26.54
C GLY A 256 -4.96 1.45 27.60
N GLY A 257 -5.59 1.60 28.77
CA GLY A 257 -5.61 0.57 29.83
C GLY A 257 -4.23 0.19 30.35
N GLY A 258 -3.35 1.17 30.62
CA GLY A 258 -1.97 0.94 31.04
C GLY A 258 -0.95 0.83 29.90
N ALA A 259 -1.37 0.86 28.63
CA ALA A 259 -0.45 0.91 27.50
C ALA A 259 0.28 2.26 27.44
N THR A 260 1.58 2.24 27.12
CA THR A 260 2.42 3.44 27.03
C THR A 260 2.87 3.77 25.60
N THR A 261 2.61 2.89 24.63
CA THR A 261 3.09 3.03 23.25
C THR A 261 1.97 2.89 22.23
N LYS A 262 1.98 3.70 21.18
CA LYS A 262 1.03 3.64 20.05
C LYS A 262 1.76 3.83 18.73
N LEU A 263 1.49 2.94 17.78
CA LEU A 263 1.96 3.09 16.39
C LEU A 263 0.97 3.91 15.58
N VAL A 264 1.48 4.83 14.77
CA VAL A 264 0.72 5.66 13.83
C VAL A 264 1.39 5.57 12.47
N ARG A 265 0.62 5.32 11.40
CA ARG A 265 1.15 5.07 10.06
C ARG A 265 0.60 6.07 9.04
N CYS A 266 1.49 6.63 8.22
CA CYS A 266 1.11 7.40 7.05
C CYS A 266 0.52 6.46 5.99
N SER A 267 -0.80 6.53 5.79
CA SER A 267 -1.58 5.56 5.04
C SER A 267 -2.39 6.23 3.92
N ALA A 268 -2.95 5.44 3.02
CA ALA A 268 -3.72 5.95 1.90
C ALA A 268 -5.08 6.46 2.40
N SER A 269 -5.47 7.66 2.00
CA SER A 269 -6.73 8.30 2.38
C SER A 269 -7.36 8.97 1.16
N GLY A 270 -8.40 8.35 0.60
CA GLY A 270 -9.01 8.79 -0.65
C GLY A 270 -8.00 8.82 -1.81
N ALA A 271 -7.83 9.98 -2.43
CA ALA A 271 -6.85 10.20 -3.51
C ALA A 271 -5.44 10.60 -3.01
N GLY A 272 -5.25 10.74 -1.69
CA GLY A 272 -4.01 11.19 -1.08
C GLY A 272 -3.52 10.26 0.02
N VAL A 273 -2.79 10.83 0.97
CA VAL A 273 -2.31 10.14 2.18
C VAL A 273 -2.63 10.96 3.41
N ASP A 274 -2.88 10.28 4.50
CA ASP A 274 -3.05 10.88 5.82
C ASP A 274 -2.59 9.90 6.91
N TRP A 275 -2.37 10.41 8.12
CA TRP A 275 -2.13 9.56 9.27
C TRP A 275 -3.36 8.71 9.57
N ASP A 276 -3.16 7.41 9.82
CA ASP A 276 -4.24 6.50 10.20
C ASP A 276 -4.83 6.81 11.59
N SER A 277 -4.11 7.60 12.39
CA SER A 277 -4.53 8.06 13.70
C SER A 277 -3.86 9.37 14.08
N THR A 278 -4.45 10.09 15.03
CA THR A 278 -3.81 11.28 15.61
C THR A 278 -2.70 10.89 16.58
N VAL A 279 -1.80 11.84 16.84
CA VAL A 279 -0.85 11.80 17.97
C VAL A 279 -1.64 11.45 19.24
N PRO A 280 -1.22 10.44 20.01
CA PRO A 280 -1.90 10.09 21.25
C PRO A 280 -1.65 11.13 22.34
N THR A 281 -2.60 11.24 23.26
CA THR A 281 -2.43 11.99 24.50
C THR A 281 -2.11 11.02 25.63
N CYS A 282 -1.19 11.40 26.49
CA CYS A 282 -0.84 10.63 27.68
C CYS A 282 -1.38 11.31 28.96
N GLN A 283 -1.79 10.48 29.93
CA GLN A 283 -2.25 10.91 31.25
C GLN A 283 -1.37 10.27 32.32
N ALA A 284 -1.21 10.93 33.47
CA ALA A 284 -0.44 10.38 34.58
C ALA A 284 -1.11 9.10 35.11
N PHE A 285 -0.32 8.07 35.42
CA PHE A 285 -0.82 6.93 36.19
C PHE A 285 -1.24 7.37 37.60
N SER A 286 -2.22 6.66 38.16
CA SER A 286 -2.68 6.89 39.53
C SER A 286 -1.98 5.99 40.53
N CYS A 287 -1.57 6.56 41.67
CA CYS A 287 -1.18 5.80 42.84
C CYS A 287 -2.40 5.28 43.60
N SER A 288 -2.20 4.22 44.38
CA SER A 288 -3.24 3.71 45.27
C SER A 288 -3.63 4.74 46.33
N ASN A 289 -4.91 4.77 46.70
CA ASN A 289 -5.34 5.56 47.84
C ASN A 289 -4.74 4.98 49.12
N TYR A 290 -4.09 5.83 49.92
CA TYR A 290 -3.65 5.43 51.24
C TYR A 290 -4.82 5.43 52.21
N THR A 291 -4.82 4.48 53.13
CA THR A 291 -5.81 4.40 54.21
C THR A 291 -5.17 4.86 55.51
N LEU A 292 -5.65 5.98 56.04
CA LEU A 292 -5.36 6.37 57.42
C LEU A 292 -6.26 5.53 58.33
N ASN A 293 -5.67 4.63 59.10
CA ASN A 293 -6.37 3.99 60.19
C ASN A 293 -6.20 4.85 61.47
N SER A 294 -7.17 4.82 62.37
CA SER A 294 -7.13 5.57 63.65
C SER A 294 -6.01 5.13 64.59
N ASN A 295 -5.38 3.97 64.33
CA ASN A 295 -4.34 3.40 65.17
C ASN A 295 -2.95 3.94 64.83
N ASN A 296 -2.79 4.56 63.66
CA ASN A 296 -1.49 5.03 63.19
C ASN A 296 -1.14 6.44 63.70
N HIS A 297 -2.12 7.20 64.24
CA HIS A 297 -1.93 8.57 64.74
C HIS A 297 -1.20 9.50 63.76
N VAL A 298 -1.52 9.36 62.47
CA VAL A 298 -0.91 10.08 61.35
C VAL A 298 -1.97 10.89 60.63
N THR A 299 -1.64 12.13 60.32
CA THR A 299 -2.39 13.03 59.44
C THR A 299 -1.60 13.24 58.15
N GLY A 300 -2.29 13.42 57.03
CA GLY A 300 -1.68 13.79 55.74
C GLY A 300 -2.23 15.14 55.28
N ASN A 301 -1.40 15.94 54.63
CA ASN A 301 -1.80 17.27 54.14
C ASN A 301 -2.79 17.26 52.96
N ASP A 302 -2.96 16.14 52.24
CA ASP A 302 -3.89 16.00 51.11
C ASP A 302 -4.73 14.72 51.18
N THR A 303 -6.00 14.85 51.57
CA THR A 303 -6.97 13.74 51.70
C THR A 303 -7.92 13.61 50.50
N SER A 304 -7.56 14.16 49.34
CA SER A 304 -8.44 14.21 48.15
C SER A 304 -8.81 12.84 47.57
N GLY A 305 -8.01 11.80 47.82
CA GLY A 305 -8.25 10.45 47.29
C GLY A 305 -8.03 10.31 45.78
N SER A 306 -7.33 11.27 45.17
CA SER A 306 -6.99 11.29 43.74
C SER A 306 -5.50 11.62 43.57
N TYR A 307 -4.66 10.60 43.67
CA TYR A 307 -3.20 10.74 43.65
C TYR A 307 -2.64 10.25 42.33
N VAL A 308 -1.94 11.13 41.62
CA VAL A 308 -1.33 10.84 40.32
C VAL A 308 0.18 10.93 40.40
N TYR A 309 0.88 10.42 39.40
CA TYR A 309 2.33 10.54 39.30
C TYR A 309 2.80 11.98 39.58
N GLY A 310 3.77 12.12 40.48
CA GLY A 310 4.29 13.40 40.95
C GLY A 310 3.61 13.98 42.21
N THR A 311 2.46 13.45 42.65
CA THR A 311 1.84 13.88 43.92
C THR A 311 2.77 13.61 45.11
N VAL A 312 2.92 14.60 46.00
CA VAL A 312 3.71 14.50 47.24
C VAL A 312 2.80 14.75 48.43
N ILE A 313 2.80 13.82 49.38
CA ILE A 313 2.04 13.92 50.62
C ILE A 313 3.00 14.09 51.78
N GLU A 314 2.73 15.09 52.60
CA GLU A 314 3.42 15.30 53.86
C GLU A 314 2.59 14.71 54.99
N PHE A 315 3.19 13.73 55.68
CA PHE A 315 2.59 13.07 56.83
C PHE A 315 3.16 13.61 58.14
N THR A 316 2.27 13.90 59.07
CA THR A 316 2.54 14.43 60.41
C THR A 316 1.89 13.57 61.48
N CYS A 317 2.57 13.36 62.61
CA CYS A 317 1.96 12.70 63.75
C CYS A 317 0.94 13.62 64.44
N GLU A 318 -0.13 13.03 64.97
CA GLU A 318 -1.07 13.73 65.85
C GLU A 318 -0.38 14.19 67.16
N ASP A 319 -0.96 15.22 67.79
CA ASP A 319 -0.43 15.77 69.04
C ASP A 319 -0.23 14.67 70.10
N GLY A 320 0.97 14.63 70.68
CA GLY A 320 1.37 13.62 71.68
C GLY A 320 2.01 12.36 71.10
N TYR A 321 2.21 12.29 69.78
CA TYR A 321 2.93 11.20 69.10
C TYR A 321 4.14 11.71 68.33
N GLU A 322 5.14 10.85 68.15
CA GLU A 322 6.37 11.09 67.41
C GLU A 322 6.59 10.05 66.30
N LEU A 323 7.22 10.49 65.21
CA LEU A 323 7.46 9.70 64.02
C LEU A 323 8.46 8.57 64.31
N VAL A 324 8.07 7.31 64.08
CA VAL A 324 8.97 6.16 64.29
C VAL A 324 10.09 6.17 63.25
N GLY A 325 11.34 6.15 63.70
CA GLY A 325 12.51 6.07 62.81
C GLY A 325 12.81 7.38 62.04
N GLY A 326 12.15 8.49 62.39
CA GLY A 326 12.30 9.79 61.72
C GLY A 326 13.60 10.54 62.01
N GLY A 327 14.47 10.03 62.89
CA GLY A 327 15.74 10.69 63.24
C GLY A 327 15.57 12.10 63.86
N GLY A 328 14.42 12.38 64.47
CA GLY A 328 14.07 13.71 65.00
C GLY A 328 13.27 14.59 64.02
N ALA A 329 12.96 14.12 62.81
CA ALA A 329 12.02 14.79 61.92
C ALA A 329 10.58 14.69 62.45
N THR A 330 9.83 15.78 62.32
CA THR A 330 8.41 15.86 62.71
C THR A 330 7.47 15.45 61.59
N THR A 331 7.95 15.43 60.34
CA THR A 331 7.15 15.11 59.16
C THR A 331 7.88 14.10 58.26
N LYS A 332 7.12 13.36 57.46
CA LYS A 332 7.64 12.46 56.41
C LYS A 332 6.97 12.74 55.08
N LEU A 333 7.76 12.99 54.05
CA LEU A 333 7.28 13.12 52.68
C LEU A 333 7.19 11.74 52.01
N VAL A 334 6.10 11.50 51.30
CA VAL A 334 5.88 10.30 50.48
C VAL A 334 5.42 10.76 49.10
N ARG A 335 6.04 10.27 48.03
CA ARG A 335 5.80 10.70 46.65
C ARG A 335 5.25 9.56 45.81
N CYS A 336 4.23 9.87 45.00
CA CYS A 336 3.77 8.99 43.94
C CYS A 336 4.80 9.04 42.80
N SER A 337 5.53 7.94 42.61
CA SER A 337 6.74 7.92 41.78
C SER A 337 6.72 6.76 40.79
N ALA A 338 7.48 6.89 39.70
CA ALA A 338 7.62 5.85 38.70
C ALA A 338 8.77 4.90 39.09
N SER A 339 8.51 3.59 38.97
CA SER A 339 9.46 2.50 39.13
C SER A 339 9.48 1.67 37.84
N GLY A 340 10.10 2.22 36.79
CA GLY A 340 9.95 1.69 35.43
C GLY A 340 8.52 1.87 34.93
N ALA A 341 7.89 0.81 34.42
CA ALA A 341 6.53 0.86 33.87
C ALA A 341 5.40 0.87 34.93
N ARG A 342 5.72 0.97 36.23
CA ARG A 342 4.74 0.98 37.32
C ARG A 342 4.86 2.25 38.14
N VAL A 343 3.73 2.88 38.46
CA VAL A 343 3.67 4.02 39.36
C VAL A 343 3.11 3.57 40.71
N ASP A 344 3.86 3.83 41.77
CA ASP A 344 3.46 3.54 43.16
C ASP A 344 4.13 4.52 44.14
N TRP A 345 3.72 4.49 45.40
CA TRP A 345 4.32 5.28 46.46
C TRP A 345 5.78 4.88 46.71
N ASP A 346 6.67 5.86 46.74
CA ASP A 346 8.11 5.65 47.01
C ASP A 346 8.41 5.17 48.43
N ALA A 347 7.46 5.36 49.35
CA ALA A 347 7.53 4.95 50.73
C ALA A 347 6.14 4.60 51.27
N THR A 348 6.09 3.74 52.29
CA THR A 348 4.85 3.48 53.02
C THR A 348 4.48 4.64 53.94
N VAL A 349 3.18 4.77 54.22
CA VAL A 349 2.64 5.67 55.26
C VAL A 349 3.45 5.45 56.56
N PRO A 350 3.94 6.52 57.21
CA PRO A 350 4.71 6.38 58.45
C PRO A 350 3.86 5.84 59.61
N THR A 351 4.54 5.47 60.68
CA THR A 351 3.90 5.09 61.95
C THR A 351 4.29 6.12 63.01
N CYS A 352 3.36 6.45 63.91
CA CYS A 352 3.59 7.34 65.03
C CYS A 352 3.43 6.60 66.37
N GLN A 353 4.25 6.93 67.36
CA GLN A 353 4.23 6.32 68.69
C GLN A 353 4.35 7.38 69.78
N VAL A 354 3.89 7.08 71.00
CA VAL A 354 4.05 7.99 72.14
C VAL A 354 5.55 8.16 72.45
N PRO A 355 6.03 9.38 72.73
CA PRO A 355 7.40 9.63 73.14
C PRO A 355 7.76 8.73 74.33
N GLN A 356 8.84 7.95 74.22
CA GLN A 356 9.36 7.18 75.35
C GLN A 356 9.78 8.16 76.47
N PRO A 357 9.40 7.93 77.75
CA PRO A 357 9.87 8.76 78.83
C PRO A 357 11.40 8.70 78.86
N ALA A 358 12.04 9.88 78.87
CA ALA A 358 13.49 9.98 78.95
C ALA A 358 13.98 9.11 80.12
N SER A 359 14.70 8.02 79.82
CA SER A 359 15.34 7.24 80.87
C SER A 359 16.34 8.17 81.54
N THR A 360 16.00 8.64 82.74
CA THR A 360 16.94 9.38 83.56
C THR A 360 18.15 8.47 83.76
N ALA A 361 19.26 8.81 83.12
CA ALA A 361 20.53 8.19 83.41
C ALA A 361 20.79 8.45 84.90
N VAL A 362 20.58 7.44 85.73
CA VAL A 362 20.97 7.46 87.13
C VAL A 362 22.47 7.69 87.14
N SER A 363 22.89 8.91 87.46
CA SER A 363 24.31 9.22 87.64
C SER A 363 24.80 8.36 88.80
N ASN A 364 25.66 7.39 88.51
CA ASN A 364 26.42 6.69 89.54
C ASN A 364 27.36 7.70 90.20
N TYR A 365 27.00 8.18 91.40
CA TYR A 365 27.94 8.79 92.32
C TYR A 365 28.73 7.70 93.06
N PRO A 366 30.04 7.88 93.31
CA PRO A 366 30.87 6.87 93.95
C PRO A 366 30.49 6.72 95.44
N ARG A 367 30.23 5.48 95.88
CA ARG A 367 30.03 5.17 97.30
C ARG A 367 31.37 5.30 98.03
N ASN A 368 31.42 6.26 98.95
CA ASN A 368 32.42 6.31 100.00
C ASN A 368 32.40 5.02 100.83
N VAL A 369 33.61 4.50 101.02
CA VAL A 369 34.02 3.46 101.97
C VAL A 369 33.53 3.81 103.37
N PHE A 370 32.81 2.91 104.04
CA PHE A 370 32.91 2.64 105.49
C PHE A 370 31.94 1.49 105.84
N THR A 371 32.46 0.30 106.08
CA THR A 371 31.74 -0.73 106.85
C THR A 371 32.70 -1.41 107.82
N CYS A 372 32.38 -1.25 109.10
CA CYS A 372 32.99 -1.91 110.25
C CYS A 372 32.92 -3.43 110.13
N ALA A 373 34.04 -4.08 110.46
CA ALA A 373 34.12 -5.51 110.69
C ALA A 373 33.43 -5.88 112.02
N ILE A 374 32.41 -6.74 111.97
CA ILE A 374 31.87 -7.43 113.14
C ILE A 374 32.39 -8.87 113.09
N ILE A 375 33.17 -9.20 114.12
CA ILE A 375 33.75 -10.50 114.44
C ILE A 375 32.62 -11.43 114.90
N ILE A 376 32.53 -12.64 114.34
CA ILE A 376 31.73 -13.73 114.92
C ILE A 376 32.66 -14.91 115.19
N LEU A 377 32.84 -15.21 116.48
CA LEU A 377 33.54 -16.38 116.98
C LEU A 377 32.57 -17.57 117.09
N SER A 378 32.87 -18.59 116.30
CA SER A 378 32.98 -20.01 116.65
C SER A 378 31.82 -20.81 117.27
N ASN A 379 31.65 -22.00 116.66
CA ASN A 379 31.22 -23.29 117.21
C ASN A 379 29.70 -23.46 117.41
N MET A 380 29.07 -24.59 117.06
CA MET A 380 29.58 -25.93 116.78
C MET A 380 28.43 -26.79 116.18
N LEU A 381 28.81 -27.87 115.49
CA LEU A 381 28.07 -29.16 115.34
C LEU A 381 26.80 -29.19 114.45
N VAL A 382 26.50 -30.20 113.63
CA VAL A 382 27.24 -31.33 113.02
C VAL A 382 26.20 -32.15 112.18
N TYR A 383 26.71 -33.05 111.33
CA TYR A 383 26.11 -34.31 110.81
C TYR A 383 25.56 -34.38 109.35
N LYS A 384 26.35 -35.08 108.50
CA LYS A 384 26.10 -36.16 107.47
C LYS A 384 24.88 -36.07 106.53
N GLN A 385 24.82 -36.64 105.31
CA GLN A 385 25.45 -37.75 104.56
C GLN A 385 24.96 -37.54 103.09
N PHE A 386 25.64 -37.81 101.97
CA PHE A 386 26.43 -38.96 101.49
C PHE A 386 27.48 -38.48 100.49
#